data_AF-A0A2G3PU02-F1
#
_entry.id   AF-A0A2G3PU02-F1
#
_cell.length_a   1.000
_cell.length_b   1.000
_cell.length_c   1.000
_cell.angle_alpha   90.00
_cell.angle_beta   90.00
_cell.angle_gamma   90.00
#
_symmetry.space_group_name_H-M   'P 1'
#
loop_
_entity.id
_entity.type
_entity.pdbx_description
1 polymer ?
#
loop_
_entity_poly.entity_id
_entity_poly.type
_entity_poly.pdbx_seq_one_letter_code
_entity_poly.pdbx_strand_id
1 'polypeptide(L)'
;MNEKLEEVGNQEEEDEMKKDEKNYKKQLDAYEAYLEEKKLQEGLTQEEQELLEEVKSRKKEYKGYIVRKWFVRIIGVITICSLLFSEVSMPFEERVIAFTPVKNPIVIEQKGEVRAPYTLTIDVPRAMLSRDGSTAYEVESGTVLVKPGLYYLSKFDEKGEMSLEAFEIPLQKEEIWEVTSEEDLVEVFKYAMENMEESIELNIHKDWMNEETIYKAIQKVRSTFPITTRPQRYEMNYTKEAVYDKHLLKITFDYNIGEKAVKENYKQKLEGMLQYIMVQAIEPQMTDLEKEYSLLDYIVKNTAYSQDRQSDGDYPPLTHTIYGAIVDNRAVCDGYSKELNYLLNAVGVPSQMIIGESRKQGHQWNLVEIGGSYYHVDVTWADSGSLLEMRYINQNDKSMQFTHTWEKEKYPVCEATGSLLKPHFETKNIFFSKDLLPKLAAVIPVSIIFLFVFRRLKRESSASLRKQQEEDEK
;
A
#
# COMPACT_ATOMS: atom_id res chain seq x y z
N MET A 1 -12.41 -27.77 -24.25
CA MET A 1 -11.21 -26.96 -24.55
C MET A 1 -10.91 -26.00 -23.41
N ASN A 2 -11.92 -25.36 -22.82
CA ASN A 2 -11.77 -24.52 -21.62
C ASN A 2 -11.44 -25.29 -20.32
N GLU A 3 -12.02 -26.48 -20.07
CA GLU A 3 -11.64 -27.31 -18.90
C GLU A 3 -10.17 -27.77 -18.92
N LYS A 4 -9.61 -27.99 -20.12
CA LYS A 4 -8.19 -28.35 -20.27
C LYS A 4 -7.24 -27.15 -20.12
N LEU A 5 -7.74 -25.92 -20.20
CA LEU A 5 -6.96 -24.71 -19.97
C LEU A 5 -6.96 -24.32 -18.48
N GLU A 6 -8.06 -24.59 -17.77
CA GLU A 6 -8.15 -24.44 -16.30
C GLU A 6 -7.34 -25.49 -15.52
N GLU A 7 -7.27 -26.73 -16.01
CA GLU A 7 -6.37 -27.75 -15.43
C GLU A 7 -4.89 -27.42 -15.64
N VAL A 8 -4.51 -26.88 -16.81
CA VAL A 8 -3.12 -26.50 -17.11
C VAL A 8 -2.70 -25.25 -16.33
N GLY A 9 -3.59 -24.24 -16.18
CA GLY A 9 -3.32 -23.05 -15.37
C GLY A 9 -3.17 -23.34 -13.88
N ASN A 10 -4.01 -24.23 -13.31
CA ASN A 10 -3.86 -24.67 -11.91
C ASN A 10 -2.58 -25.48 -11.68
N GLN A 11 -2.13 -26.23 -12.70
CA GLN A 11 -0.94 -27.07 -12.59
C GLN A 11 0.34 -26.24 -12.77
N GLU A 12 0.32 -25.21 -13.62
CA GLU A 12 1.38 -24.21 -13.74
C GLU A 12 1.53 -23.36 -12.46
N GLU A 13 0.44 -22.87 -11.87
CA GLU A 13 0.46 -22.16 -10.57
C GLU A 13 0.93 -23.05 -9.41
N GLU A 14 0.52 -24.33 -9.38
CA GLU A 14 0.97 -25.25 -8.34
C GLU A 14 2.45 -25.65 -8.53
N ASP A 15 2.93 -25.73 -9.78
CA ASP A 15 4.32 -26.03 -10.09
C ASP A 15 5.24 -24.81 -9.92
N GLU A 16 4.72 -23.59 -10.11
CA GLU A 16 5.41 -22.33 -9.82
C GLU A 16 5.51 -22.09 -8.31
N MET A 17 4.44 -22.33 -7.54
CA MET A 17 4.51 -22.37 -6.07
C MET A 17 5.48 -23.43 -5.55
N LYS A 18 5.51 -24.64 -6.14
CA LYS A 18 6.48 -25.69 -5.77
C LYS A 18 7.92 -25.28 -6.12
N LYS A 19 8.10 -24.54 -7.22
CA LYS A 19 9.39 -23.99 -7.66
C LYS A 19 9.87 -22.92 -6.69
N ASP A 20 8.98 -22.06 -6.21
CA ASP A 20 9.26 -21.00 -5.23
C ASP A 20 9.52 -21.56 -3.82
N GLU A 21 8.77 -22.59 -3.40
CA GLU A 21 8.99 -23.33 -2.15
C GLU A 21 10.38 -24.02 -2.15
N LYS A 22 10.77 -24.60 -3.29
CA LYS A 22 12.11 -25.18 -3.50
C LYS A 22 13.20 -24.11 -3.54
N ASN A 23 12.90 -22.92 -4.07
CA ASN A 23 13.82 -21.80 -4.16
C ASN A 23 14.10 -21.19 -2.77
N TYR A 24 13.05 -21.02 -1.96
CA TYR A 24 13.15 -20.50 -0.59
C TYR A 24 14.00 -21.40 0.31
N LYS A 25 13.78 -22.72 0.27
CA LYS A 25 14.64 -23.67 1.01
C LYS A 25 16.09 -23.61 0.54
N LYS A 26 16.31 -23.54 -0.78
CA LYS A 26 17.66 -23.45 -1.37
C LYS A 26 18.37 -22.15 -0.97
N GLN A 27 17.63 -21.06 -0.81
CA GLN A 27 18.14 -19.78 -0.32
C GLN A 27 18.54 -19.84 1.16
N LEU A 28 17.70 -20.42 2.04
CA LEU A 28 18.04 -20.63 3.44
C LEU A 28 19.27 -21.55 3.60
N ASP A 29 19.35 -22.62 2.81
CA ASP A 29 20.49 -23.55 2.81
C ASP A 29 21.79 -22.87 2.32
N ALA A 30 21.72 -22.03 1.28
CA ALA A 30 22.85 -21.28 0.76
C ALA A 30 23.34 -20.19 1.74
N TYR A 31 22.41 -19.53 2.42
CA TYR A 31 22.72 -18.43 3.34
C TYR A 31 23.29 -18.94 4.67
N GLU A 32 22.78 -20.08 5.18
CA GLU A 32 23.40 -20.77 6.33
C GLU A 32 24.82 -21.24 5.98
N ALA A 33 25.02 -21.82 4.78
CA ALA A 33 26.34 -22.28 4.34
C ALA A 33 27.34 -21.12 4.23
N TYR A 34 26.92 -19.97 3.69
CA TYR A 34 27.75 -18.76 3.62
C TYR A 34 28.16 -18.25 5.01
N LEU A 35 27.20 -18.15 5.95
CA LEU A 35 27.49 -17.66 7.30
C LEU A 35 28.35 -18.64 8.11
N GLU A 36 28.16 -19.95 7.96
CA GLU A 36 29.02 -20.95 8.60
C GLU A 36 30.44 -20.96 7.99
N GLU A 37 30.58 -20.79 6.67
CA GLU A 37 31.89 -20.65 6.02
C GLU A 37 32.63 -19.38 6.47
N LYS A 38 31.93 -18.25 6.53
CA LYS A 38 32.49 -16.98 7.01
C LYS A 38 32.91 -17.07 8.49
N LYS A 39 32.10 -17.72 9.32
CA LYS A 39 32.43 -18.01 10.72
C LYS A 39 33.73 -18.79 10.86
N LEU A 40 34.01 -19.71 9.94
CA LEU A 40 35.24 -20.51 9.90
C LEU A 40 36.46 -19.73 9.39
N GLN A 41 36.29 -18.79 8.47
CA GLN A 41 37.39 -18.06 7.82
C GLN A 41 37.77 -16.76 8.54
N GLU A 42 36.79 -15.97 8.95
CA GLU A 42 36.98 -14.57 9.39
C GLU A 42 36.33 -14.25 10.74
N GLY A 43 35.49 -15.17 11.26
CA GLY A 43 34.60 -14.92 12.39
C GLY A 43 33.35 -14.15 11.97
N LEU A 44 32.35 -14.11 12.87
CA LEU A 44 31.09 -13.40 12.63
C LEU A 44 30.97 -12.18 13.54
N THR A 45 30.42 -11.09 13.01
CA THR A 45 29.96 -9.96 13.82
C THR A 45 28.77 -10.39 14.70
N GLN A 46 28.43 -9.60 15.72
CA GLN A 46 27.28 -9.89 16.57
C GLN A 46 25.96 -9.96 15.77
N GLU A 47 25.79 -9.05 14.80
CA GLU A 47 24.65 -9.05 13.88
C GLU A 47 24.59 -10.32 13.01
N GLU A 48 25.74 -10.82 12.55
CA GLU A 48 25.81 -12.02 11.72
C GLU A 48 25.59 -13.31 12.53
N GLN A 49 25.93 -13.31 13.82
CA GLN A 49 25.62 -14.40 14.73
C GLN A 49 24.10 -14.50 14.98
N GLU A 50 23.45 -13.36 15.21
CA GLU A 50 21.99 -13.30 15.34
C GLU A 50 21.28 -13.74 14.05
N LEU A 51 21.82 -13.34 12.90
CA LEU A 51 21.31 -13.73 11.58
C LEU A 51 21.44 -15.25 11.33
N LEU A 52 22.55 -15.86 11.75
CA LEU A 52 22.76 -17.31 11.64
C LEU A 52 21.76 -18.10 12.50
N GLU A 53 21.50 -17.65 13.73
CA GLU A 53 20.49 -18.26 14.61
C GLU A 53 19.07 -18.08 14.05
N GLU A 54 18.79 -16.94 13.44
CA GLU A 54 17.51 -16.68 12.77
C GLU A 54 17.29 -17.59 11.56
N VAL A 55 18.30 -17.76 10.69
CA VAL A 55 18.24 -18.69 9.54
C VAL A 55 17.97 -20.12 10.00
N LYS A 56 18.62 -20.56 11.08
CA LYS A 56 18.39 -21.88 11.70
C LYS A 56 16.98 -22.01 12.27
N SER A 57 16.47 -20.97 12.92
CA SER A 57 15.08 -20.92 13.43
C SER A 57 14.07 -21.01 12.28
N ARG A 58 14.25 -20.22 11.22
CA ARG A 58 13.39 -20.23 10.02
C ARG A 58 13.39 -21.58 9.31
N LYS A 59 14.53 -22.29 9.25
CA LYS A 59 14.57 -23.68 8.74
C LYS A 59 13.77 -24.66 9.60
N LYS A 60 13.73 -24.44 10.92
CA LYS A 60 12.94 -25.26 11.86
C LYS A 60 11.44 -24.96 11.72
N GLU A 61 11.08 -23.70 11.54
CA GLU A 61 9.70 -23.27 11.28
C GLU A 61 9.20 -23.75 9.92
N TYR A 62 10.02 -23.68 8.87
CA TYR A 62 9.72 -24.24 7.54
C TYR A 62 9.40 -25.74 7.61
N LYS A 63 10.17 -26.52 8.41
CA LYS A 63 9.85 -27.93 8.68
C LYS A 63 8.50 -28.10 9.39
N GLY A 64 8.15 -27.22 10.33
CA GLY A 64 6.87 -27.21 11.02
C GLY A 64 5.69 -26.82 10.12
N TYR A 65 5.90 -25.87 9.20
CA TYR A 65 4.94 -25.43 8.19
C TYR A 65 4.57 -26.58 7.23
N ILE A 66 5.56 -27.34 6.73
CA ILE A 66 5.29 -28.52 5.90
C ILE A 66 4.39 -29.51 6.64
N VAL A 67 4.69 -29.82 7.89
CA VAL A 67 3.90 -30.79 8.69
C VAL A 67 2.46 -30.30 8.88
N ARG A 68 2.24 -29.00 9.09
CA ARG A 68 0.90 -28.40 9.24
C ARG A 68 0.12 -28.32 7.92
N LYS A 69 0.79 -27.98 6.80
CA LYS A 69 0.21 -27.96 5.44
C LYS A 69 -0.29 -29.36 5.04
N TRP A 70 0.45 -30.41 5.39
CA TRP A 70 0.01 -31.80 5.22
C TRP A 70 -1.22 -32.14 6.07
N PHE A 71 -1.27 -31.65 7.31
CA PHE A 71 -2.40 -31.89 8.22
C PHE A 71 -3.69 -31.21 7.72
N VAL A 72 -3.59 -29.98 7.21
CA VAL A 72 -4.71 -29.22 6.64
C VAL A 72 -5.22 -29.86 5.34
N ARG A 73 -4.34 -30.34 4.46
CA ARG A 73 -4.74 -31.09 3.24
C ARG A 73 -5.48 -32.39 3.59
N ILE A 74 -5.06 -33.10 4.63
CA ILE A 74 -5.74 -34.32 5.10
C ILE A 74 -7.15 -33.98 5.63
N ILE A 75 -7.29 -32.90 6.41
CA ILE A 75 -8.59 -32.47 6.93
C ILE A 75 -9.51 -31.97 5.80
N GLY A 76 -8.99 -31.20 4.84
CA GLY A 76 -9.75 -30.71 3.69
C GLY A 76 -10.30 -31.84 2.81
N VAL A 77 -9.51 -32.89 2.56
CA VAL A 77 -9.96 -34.07 1.81
C VAL A 77 -11.04 -34.85 2.60
N ILE A 78 -10.91 -34.94 3.92
CA ILE A 78 -11.94 -35.59 4.78
C ILE A 78 -13.25 -34.79 4.77
N THR A 79 -13.19 -33.46 4.81
CA THR A 79 -14.38 -32.58 4.75
C THR A 79 -15.08 -32.64 3.39
N ILE A 80 -14.33 -32.66 2.28
CA ILE A 80 -14.89 -32.80 0.92
C ILE A 80 -15.53 -34.17 0.72
N CYS A 81 -14.91 -35.25 1.22
CA CYS A 81 -15.52 -36.59 1.18
C CYS A 81 -16.77 -36.71 2.05
N SER A 82 -16.92 -35.87 3.08
CA SER A 82 -18.11 -35.84 3.94
C SER A 82 -19.27 -35.06 3.32
N LEU A 83 -18.97 -34.06 2.49
CA LEU A 83 -19.96 -33.21 1.81
C LEU A 83 -20.52 -33.82 0.52
N LEU A 84 -19.81 -34.78 -0.09
CA LEU A 84 -20.26 -35.48 -1.30
C LEU A 84 -21.38 -36.53 -1.05
N PHE A 85 -21.86 -36.68 0.18
CA PHE A 85 -22.96 -37.60 0.55
C PHE A 85 -24.25 -36.91 1.03
N SER A 86 -24.39 -35.60 0.88
CA SER A 86 -25.66 -34.91 1.12
C SER A 86 -26.09 -34.15 -0.13
N GLU A 87 -26.98 -34.75 -0.91
CA GLU A 87 -27.79 -34.06 -1.91
C GLU A 87 -28.66 -33.00 -1.21
N VAL A 88 -28.21 -31.74 -1.25
CA VAL A 88 -29.10 -30.59 -1.07
C VAL A 88 -28.68 -29.53 -2.09
N SER A 89 -29.48 -29.40 -3.15
CA SER A 89 -29.45 -28.24 -4.04
C SER A 89 -29.78 -26.98 -3.26
N MET A 90 -28.94 -25.95 -3.33
CA MET A 90 -29.32 -24.58 -2.94
C MET A 90 -28.99 -23.61 -4.07
N PRO A 91 -29.87 -22.62 -4.34
CA PRO A 91 -29.72 -21.70 -5.45
C PRO A 91 -28.67 -20.62 -5.16
N PHE A 92 -28.24 -19.97 -6.23
CA PHE A 92 -27.34 -18.82 -6.22
C PHE A 92 -28.04 -17.64 -5.54
N GLU A 93 -27.72 -17.37 -4.28
CA GLU A 93 -28.08 -16.12 -3.59
C GLU A 93 -26.82 -15.27 -3.36
N GLU A 94 -26.95 -13.98 -3.70
CA GLU A 94 -25.96 -12.93 -3.51
C GLU A 94 -25.43 -12.95 -2.07
N ARG A 95 -24.11 -13.06 -1.91
CA ARG A 95 -23.48 -12.96 -0.59
C ARG A 95 -23.52 -11.51 -0.13
N VAL A 96 -24.57 -11.16 0.61
CA VAL A 96 -24.54 -10.04 1.55
C VAL A 96 -23.49 -10.38 2.62
N ILE A 97 -22.37 -9.67 2.61
CA ILE A 97 -21.34 -9.77 3.64
C ILE A 97 -21.92 -9.18 4.93
N ALA A 98 -22.08 -10.01 5.96
CA ALA A 98 -22.54 -9.57 7.28
C ALA A 98 -21.40 -8.81 7.99
N PHE A 99 -21.59 -7.51 8.17
CA PHE A 99 -20.68 -6.59 8.86
C PHE A 99 -20.64 -6.88 10.36
N THR A 100 -19.44 -6.99 10.92
CA THR A 100 -19.24 -6.82 12.37
C THR A 100 -18.86 -5.35 12.59
N PRO A 101 -19.58 -4.57 13.42
CA PRO A 101 -19.25 -3.16 13.62
C PRO A 101 -17.87 -3.03 14.29
N VAL A 102 -16.97 -2.26 13.67
CA VAL A 102 -15.67 -1.88 14.26
C VAL A 102 -15.94 -1.09 15.54
N LYS A 103 -15.18 -1.39 16.60
CA LYS A 103 -15.51 -1.03 17.98
C LYS A 103 -15.24 0.41 18.40
N ASN A 104 -14.72 1.27 17.51
CA ASN A 104 -14.67 2.74 17.69
C ASN A 104 -14.35 3.37 16.32
N PRO A 105 -15.32 4.05 15.66
CA PRO A 105 -15.03 4.71 14.39
C PRO A 105 -14.11 5.92 14.63
N ILE A 106 -13.10 6.08 13.77
CA ILE A 106 -12.48 7.38 13.53
C ILE A 106 -13.62 8.34 13.14
N VAL A 107 -13.83 9.40 13.92
CA VAL A 107 -14.90 10.38 13.67
C VAL A 107 -14.33 11.55 12.89
N ILE A 108 -14.66 11.62 11.61
CA ILE A 108 -14.38 12.79 10.78
C ILE A 108 -15.46 13.84 11.06
N GLU A 109 -15.10 14.93 11.74
CA GLU A 109 -16.00 16.05 12.03
C GLU A 109 -15.73 17.24 11.08
N GLN A 110 -16.62 17.46 10.11
CA GLN A 110 -16.54 18.66 9.26
C GLN A 110 -16.80 19.93 10.08
N LYS A 111 -15.75 20.73 10.30
CA LYS A 111 -15.79 22.01 11.01
C LYS A 111 -15.18 23.11 10.14
N GLY A 112 -15.98 23.72 9.26
CA GLY A 112 -15.48 24.80 8.39
C GLY A 112 -16.52 25.84 7.97
N GLU A 113 -16.27 27.11 8.30
CA GLU A 113 -16.77 28.34 7.67
C GLU A 113 -15.82 28.88 6.57
N VAL A 114 -16.36 29.60 5.58
CA VAL A 114 -15.63 30.10 4.40
C VAL A 114 -14.67 31.25 4.77
N ARG A 115 -13.39 31.18 4.34
CA ARG A 115 -12.38 32.28 4.31
C ARG A 115 -11.91 32.85 5.67
N ALA A 116 -12.06 32.15 6.78
CA ALA A 116 -11.43 32.55 8.05
C ALA A 116 -10.07 31.85 8.25
N PRO A 117 -9.04 32.52 8.81
CA PRO A 117 -7.88 31.81 9.35
C PRO A 117 -8.34 30.88 10.48
N TYR A 118 -7.94 29.61 10.42
CA TYR A 118 -8.23 28.62 11.45
C TYR A 118 -7.07 28.49 12.40
N THR A 119 -7.29 28.77 13.68
CA THR A 119 -6.30 28.53 14.72
C THR A 119 -6.57 27.18 15.36
N LEU A 120 -5.62 26.26 15.22
CA LEU A 120 -5.70 24.94 15.83
C LEU A 120 -5.59 25.06 17.35
N THR A 121 -6.46 24.33 18.05
CA THR A 121 -6.33 24.10 19.49
C THR A 121 -5.93 22.64 19.68
N ILE A 122 -4.72 22.41 20.17
CA ILE A 122 -4.19 21.07 20.42
C ILE A 122 -4.17 20.83 21.93
N ASP A 123 -4.89 19.81 22.36
CA ASP A 123 -5.08 19.40 23.76
C ASP A 123 -4.34 18.08 24.10
N VAL A 124 -3.51 17.61 23.18
CA VAL A 124 -2.73 16.37 23.30
C VAL A 124 -1.22 16.64 23.18
N PRO A 125 -0.35 15.73 23.65
CA PRO A 125 1.10 15.92 23.59
C PRO A 125 1.68 16.04 22.17
N ARG A 126 1.10 15.35 21.18
CA ARG A 126 1.57 15.35 19.79
C ARG A 126 0.40 15.38 18.82
N ALA A 127 0.51 16.20 17.78
CA ALA A 127 -0.44 16.22 16.68
C ALA A 127 0.27 16.39 15.34
N MET A 128 -0.21 15.65 14.33
CA MET A 128 0.30 15.68 12.97
C MET A 128 -0.81 16.19 12.04
N LEU A 129 -0.47 17.11 11.13
CA LEU A 129 -1.40 17.67 10.16
C LEU A 129 -0.97 17.31 8.74
N SER A 130 -1.93 16.88 7.93
CA SER A 130 -1.80 16.71 6.48
C SER A 130 -2.90 17.48 5.76
N ARG A 131 -2.59 18.09 4.61
CA ARG A 131 -3.55 18.79 3.75
C ARG A 131 -3.62 18.08 2.41
N ASP A 132 -4.78 17.54 2.06
CA ASP A 132 -5.04 16.86 0.77
C ASP A 132 -4.03 15.73 0.47
N GLY A 133 -3.59 15.03 1.52
CA GLY A 133 -2.60 13.96 1.45
C GLY A 133 -1.14 14.44 1.34
N SER A 134 -0.87 15.73 1.45
CA SER A 134 0.50 16.25 1.54
C SER A 134 1.25 15.67 2.73
N THR A 135 2.58 15.65 2.68
CA THR A 135 3.45 15.20 3.77
C THR A 135 2.96 15.69 5.13
N ALA A 136 2.70 14.76 6.04
CA ALA A 136 2.29 15.09 7.40
C ALA A 136 3.44 15.78 8.15
N TYR A 137 3.11 16.80 8.95
CA TYR A 137 4.06 17.51 9.77
C TYR A 137 3.49 17.78 11.15
N GLU A 138 4.36 17.91 12.15
CA GLU A 138 3.96 18.18 13.52
C GLU A 138 3.42 19.61 13.68
N VAL A 139 2.34 19.76 14.44
CA VAL A 139 1.69 21.05 14.71
C VAL A 139 1.46 21.26 16.19
N GLU A 140 1.49 22.52 16.59
CA GLU A 140 1.26 22.95 17.97
C GLU A 140 -0.03 23.77 18.09
N SER A 141 -0.57 23.85 19.31
CA SER A 141 -1.68 24.73 19.63
C SER A 141 -1.33 26.19 19.28
N GLY A 142 -2.22 26.88 18.55
CA GLY A 142 -1.96 28.22 18.01
C GLY A 142 -1.52 28.23 16.54
N THR A 143 -1.25 27.08 15.93
CA THR A 143 -0.96 26.97 14.49
C THR A 143 -2.11 27.55 13.66
N VAL A 144 -1.80 28.44 12.71
CA VAL A 144 -2.80 29.12 11.87
C VAL A 144 -2.82 28.52 10.47
N LEU A 145 -4.00 28.09 10.02
CA LEU A 145 -4.25 27.56 8.69
C LEU A 145 -5.05 28.57 7.88
N VAL A 146 -4.58 28.87 6.67
CA VAL A 146 -5.20 29.87 5.77
C VAL A 146 -5.48 29.33 4.38
N LYS A 147 -4.92 28.16 4.05
CA LYS A 147 -5.02 27.59 2.72
C LYS A 147 -6.25 26.67 2.66
N PRO A 148 -6.93 26.61 1.51
CA PRO A 148 -8.05 25.69 1.35
C PRO A 148 -7.56 24.25 1.13
N GLY A 149 -8.47 23.31 1.36
CA GLY A 149 -8.23 21.88 1.24
C GLY A 149 -8.89 21.07 2.35
N LEU A 150 -8.87 19.76 2.20
CA LEU A 150 -9.23 18.80 3.23
C LEU A 150 -8.02 18.55 4.13
N TYR A 151 -8.19 18.82 5.42
CA TYR A 151 -7.16 18.63 6.43
C TYR A 151 -7.45 17.38 7.26
N TYR A 152 -6.40 16.63 7.55
CA TYR A 152 -6.39 15.52 8.50
C TYR A 152 -5.51 15.89 9.68
N LEU A 153 -6.08 15.88 10.87
CA LEU A 153 -5.41 16.13 12.14
C LEU A 153 -5.36 14.84 12.96
N SER A 154 -4.21 14.18 12.93
CA SER A 154 -3.93 12.99 13.76
C SER A 154 -3.40 13.43 15.12
N LYS A 155 -4.14 13.15 16.19
CA LYS A 155 -3.84 13.52 17.57
C LYS A 155 -3.43 12.30 18.37
N PHE A 156 -2.35 12.40 19.13
CA PHE A 156 -1.78 11.30 19.90
C PHE A 156 -1.78 11.64 21.39
N ASP A 157 -2.48 10.85 22.19
CA ASP A 157 -2.61 11.08 23.63
C ASP A 157 -1.33 10.73 24.43
N GLU A 158 -1.39 10.82 25.75
CA GLU A 158 -0.26 10.50 26.64
C GLU A 158 0.24 9.04 26.52
N LYS A 159 -0.59 8.13 26.03
CA LYS A 159 -0.24 6.72 25.79
C LYS A 159 0.22 6.46 24.36
N GLY A 160 0.15 7.47 23.49
CA GLY A 160 0.40 7.35 22.07
C GLY A 160 -0.78 6.79 21.27
N GLU A 161 -1.97 6.68 21.85
CA GLU A 161 -3.18 6.28 21.13
C GLU A 161 -3.65 7.41 20.21
N MET A 162 -3.91 7.08 18.95
CA MET A 162 -4.28 8.03 17.90
C MET A 162 -5.80 8.24 17.83
N SER A 163 -6.21 9.49 17.69
CA SER A 163 -7.52 9.89 17.16
C SER A 163 -7.31 10.73 15.89
N LEU A 164 -8.23 10.63 14.94
CA LEU A 164 -8.14 11.35 13.67
C LEU A 164 -9.38 12.21 13.49
N GLU A 165 -9.16 13.51 13.28
CA GLU A 165 -10.18 14.47 12.87
C GLU A 165 -9.91 14.91 11.42
N ALA A 166 -10.94 15.17 10.63
CA ALA A 166 -10.76 15.78 9.33
C ALA A 166 -11.77 16.91 9.11
N PHE A 167 -11.32 18.01 8.52
CA PHE A 167 -12.14 19.20 8.26
C PHE A 167 -11.71 19.85 6.94
N GLU A 168 -12.63 20.50 6.25
CA GLU A 168 -12.35 21.17 4.98
C GLU A 168 -12.34 22.69 5.18
N ILE A 169 -11.29 23.33 4.70
CA ILE A 169 -11.31 24.77 4.44
C ILE A 169 -11.74 24.92 2.97
N PRO A 170 -12.97 25.38 2.70
CA PRO A 170 -13.51 25.37 1.36
C PRO A 170 -12.75 26.36 0.46
N LEU A 171 -12.39 25.91 -0.74
CA LEU A 171 -11.93 26.80 -1.79
C LEU A 171 -13.11 27.35 -2.57
N GLN A 172 -13.10 28.65 -2.86
CA GLN A 172 -14.05 29.27 -3.77
C GLN A 172 -13.43 29.37 -5.17
N LYS A 173 -14.15 28.86 -6.17
CA LYS A 173 -13.79 29.07 -7.58
C LYS A 173 -13.84 30.56 -7.90
N GLU A 174 -12.76 31.07 -8.48
CA GLU A 174 -12.71 32.41 -9.03
C GLU A 174 -12.92 32.37 -10.56
N GLU A 175 -13.58 33.37 -11.12
CA GLU A 175 -13.70 33.52 -12.59
C GLU A 175 -12.34 33.85 -13.21
N ILE A 176 -11.58 34.74 -12.56
CA ILE A 176 -10.21 35.09 -12.91
C ILE A 176 -9.38 35.06 -11.63
N TRP A 177 -8.32 34.25 -11.63
CA TRP A 177 -7.45 34.07 -10.46
C TRP A 177 -6.35 35.12 -10.44
N GLU A 178 -6.24 35.87 -9.35
CA GLU A 178 -5.13 36.81 -9.14
C GLU A 178 -3.87 36.06 -8.69
N VAL A 179 -2.80 36.16 -9.49
CA VAL A 179 -1.52 35.50 -9.19
C VAL A 179 -0.49 36.54 -8.81
N THR A 180 -0.10 36.56 -7.54
CA THR A 180 0.85 37.53 -6.96
C THR A 180 2.09 36.88 -6.33
N SER A 181 2.12 35.55 -6.27
CA SER A 181 3.26 34.73 -5.86
C SER A 181 3.31 33.40 -6.64
N GLU A 182 4.46 32.71 -6.61
CA GLU A 182 4.55 31.32 -7.09
C GLU A 182 3.60 30.38 -6.32
N GLU A 183 3.36 30.67 -5.05
CA GLU A 183 2.44 29.92 -4.20
C GLU A 183 0.98 30.07 -4.66
N ASP A 184 0.57 31.26 -5.11
CA ASP A 184 -0.76 31.45 -5.70
C ASP A 184 -0.91 30.56 -6.95
N LEU A 185 0.14 30.49 -7.77
CA LEU A 185 0.13 29.65 -8.96
C LEU A 185 -0.03 28.16 -8.61
N VAL A 186 0.67 27.67 -7.57
CA VAL A 186 0.54 26.29 -7.06
C VAL A 186 -0.89 26.02 -6.57
N GLU A 187 -1.50 26.93 -5.82
CA GLU A 187 -2.88 26.77 -5.32
C GLU A 187 -3.91 26.75 -6.45
N VAL A 188 -3.75 27.61 -7.46
CA VAL A 188 -4.66 27.62 -8.62
C VAL A 188 -4.55 26.32 -9.42
N PHE A 189 -3.32 25.84 -9.67
CA PHE A 189 -3.13 24.56 -10.38
C PHE A 189 -3.61 23.37 -9.57
N LYS A 190 -3.41 23.37 -8.25
CA LYS A 190 -3.98 22.36 -7.35
C LYS A 190 -5.49 22.30 -7.52
N TYR A 191 -6.17 23.44 -7.45
CA TYR A 191 -7.62 23.52 -7.67
C TYR A 191 -8.04 22.95 -9.02
N ALA A 192 -7.39 23.39 -10.10
CA ALA A 192 -7.72 22.95 -11.45
C ALA A 192 -7.56 21.43 -11.59
N MET A 193 -6.46 20.87 -11.08
CA MET A 193 -6.12 19.46 -11.21
C MET A 193 -6.92 18.53 -10.28
N GLU A 194 -7.30 19.01 -9.09
CA GLU A 194 -8.17 18.28 -8.16
C GLU A 194 -9.60 18.19 -8.71
N ASN A 195 -10.10 19.27 -9.31
CA ASN A 195 -11.47 19.35 -9.85
C ASN A 195 -11.56 19.00 -11.34
N MET A 196 -10.43 18.67 -11.98
CA MET A 196 -10.33 18.41 -13.42
C MET A 196 -10.97 19.51 -14.29
N GLU A 197 -10.73 20.77 -13.92
CA GLU A 197 -11.24 21.95 -14.64
C GLU A 197 -10.73 21.97 -16.08
N GLU A 198 -11.62 22.19 -17.05
CA GLU A 198 -11.23 22.22 -18.46
C GLU A 198 -10.36 23.44 -18.79
N SER A 199 -10.53 24.55 -18.06
CA SER A 199 -9.68 25.72 -18.18
C SER A 199 -9.71 26.61 -16.94
N ILE A 200 -8.65 27.38 -16.75
CA ILE A 200 -8.54 28.46 -15.77
C ILE A 200 -8.08 29.74 -16.46
N GLU A 201 -8.48 30.89 -15.93
CA GLU A 201 -8.03 32.21 -16.38
C GLU A 201 -7.30 32.90 -15.25
N LEU A 202 -6.09 33.39 -15.54
CA LEU A 202 -5.16 33.96 -14.57
C LEU A 202 -4.91 35.42 -14.91
N ASN A 203 -5.01 36.30 -13.92
CA ASN A 203 -4.42 37.62 -13.96
C ASN A 203 -3.01 37.55 -13.38
N ILE A 204 -2.00 37.50 -14.24
CA ILE A 204 -0.63 37.14 -13.89
C ILE A 204 0.39 38.15 -14.44
N HIS A 205 1.47 38.37 -13.69
CA HIS A 205 2.59 39.22 -14.15
C HIS A 205 3.32 38.57 -15.32
N LYS A 206 3.75 39.38 -16.31
CA LYS A 206 4.39 38.90 -17.55
C LYS A 206 5.58 37.96 -17.34
N ASP A 207 6.37 38.20 -16.30
CA ASP A 207 7.58 37.44 -16.04
C ASP A 207 7.29 35.98 -15.63
N TRP A 208 6.07 35.68 -15.18
CA TRP A 208 5.66 34.34 -14.74
C TRP A 208 4.85 33.57 -15.79
N MET A 209 4.59 34.18 -16.95
CA MET A 209 3.85 33.57 -18.06
C MET A 209 4.72 32.65 -18.93
N ASN A 210 5.92 32.30 -18.48
CA ASN A 210 6.82 31.45 -19.25
C ASN A 210 6.55 29.96 -18.94
N GLU A 211 6.87 29.11 -19.91
CA GLU A 211 6.61 27.66 -19.84
C GLU A 211 7.31 26.99 -18.65
N GLU A 212 8.51 27.45 -18.28
CA GLU A 212 9.29 26.89 -17.18
C GLU A 212 8.62 27.13 -15.82
N THR A 213 8.14 28.35 -15.55
CA THR A 213 7.43 28.70 -14.32
C THR A 213 6.14 27.87 -14.17
N ILE A 214 5.37 27.77 -15.25
CA ILE A 214 4.12 26.99 -15.27
C ILE A 214 4.39 25.50 -15.07
N TYR A 215 5.38 24.96 -15.78
CA TYR A 215 5.79 23.57 -15.64
C TYR A 215 6.23 23.28 -14.20
N LYS A 216 7.06 24.13 -13.60
CA LYS A 216 7.50 24.00 -12.20
C LYS A 216 6.34 23.99 -11.21
N ALA A 217 5.34 24.88 -11.39
CA ALA A 217 4.16 24.91 -10.55
C ALA A 217 3.33 23.61 -10.67
N ILE A 218 3.09 23.12 -11.89
CA ILE A 218 2.40 21.84 -12.12
C ILE A 218 3.19 20.69 -11.49
N GLN A 219 4.52 20.62 -11.66
CA GLN A 219 5.33 19.57 -11.02
C GLN A 219 5.26 19.65 -9.50
N LYS A 220 5.28 20.86 -8.92
CA LYS A 220 5.16 21.06 -7.48
C LYS A 220 3.81 20.57 -6.96
N VAL A 221 2.71 20.84 -7.67
CA VAL A 221 1.39 20.29 -7.32
C VAL A 221 1.43 18.76 -7.35
N ARG A 222 1.94 18.16 -8.43
CA ARG A 222 2.00 16.70 -8.60
C ARG A 222 2.83 15.99 -7.54
N SER A 223 3.96 16.59 -7.14
CA SER A 223 4.84 15.99 -6.11
C SER A 223 4.31 16.18 -4.70
N THR A 224 3.39 17.13 -4.47
CA THR A 224 2.92 17.51 -3.14
C THR A 224 1.53 16.95 -2.83
N PHE A 225 0.65 16.87 -3.81
CA PHE A 225 -0.77 16.53 -3.61
C PHE A 225 -1.17 15.27 -4.40
N PRO A 226 -1.12 14.08 -3.77
CA PRO A 226 -1.42 12.82 -4.45
C PRO A 226 -2.87 12.71 -4.96
N ILE A 227 -3.79 13.53 -4.44
CA ILE A 227 -5.19 13.57 -4.88
C ILE A 227 -5.38 14.18 -6.27
N THR A 228 -4.41 14.96 -6.75
CA THR A 228 -4.55 15.72 -7.99
C THR A 228 -4.40 14.83 -9.22
N THR A 229 -5.18 15.14 -10.26
CA THR A 229 -5.11 14.41 -11.54
C THR A 229 -4.15 15.11 -12.50
N ARG A 230 -3.26 14.36 -13.13
CA ARG A 230 -2.30 14.91 -14.09
C ARG A 230 -3.02 15.20 -15.42
N PRO A 231 -2.97 16.44 -15.95
CA PRO A 231 -3.37 16.67 -17.33
C PRO A 231 -2.36 16.00 -18.27
N GLN A 232 -2.85 15.29 -19.29
CA GLN A 232 -2.03 14.72 -20.34
C GLN A 232 -1.38 15.85 -21.17
N ARG A 233 -2.13 16.93 -21.43
CA ARG A 233 -1.69 18.11 -22.16
C ARG A 233 -2.30 19.37 -21.55
N TYR A 234 -1.64 20.51 -21.75
CA TYR A 234 -2.22 21.82 -21.49
C TYR A 234 -1.78 22.82 -22.55
N GLU A 235 -2.64 23.80 -22.82
CA GLU A 235 -2.40 24.86 -23.80
C GLU A 235 -2.55 26.23 -23.16
N MET A 236 -1.57 27.11 -23.41
CA MET A 236 -1.53 28.47 -22.88
C MET A 236 -1.93 29.48 -23.96
N ASN A 237 -2.98 30.25 -23.69
CA ASN A 237 -3.52 31.26 -24.59
C ASN A 237 -3.53 32.62 -23.88
N TYR A 238 -3.08 33.67 -24.58
CA TYR A 238 -2.91 35.00 -23.99
C TYR A 238 -3.70 36.05 -24.75
N THR A 239 -4.36 36.95 -24.04
CA THR A 239 -4.94 38.16 -24.67
C THR A 239 -3.93 39.31 -24.64
N LYS A 240 -3.84 40.04 -25.76
CA LYS A 240 -2.93 41.20 -25.89
C LYS A 240 -3.39 42.45 -25.14
N GLU A 241 -4.61 42.47 -24.60
CA GLU A 241 -5.13 43.59 -23.81
C GLU A 241 -4.47 43.60 -22.43
N ALA A 242 -3.23 44.07 -22.40
CA ALA A 242 -2.50 44.33 -21.17
C ALA A 242 -3.08 45.57 -20.49
N VAL A 243 -3.55 45.41 -19.26
CA VAL A 243 -3.79 46.54 -18.36
C VAL A 243 -2.53 46.64 -17.48
N TYR A 244 -1.56 47.45 -17.92
CA TYR A 244 -0.21 47.58 -17.33
C TYR A 244 0.67 46.31 -17.45
N ASP A 245 1.35 45.87 -16.38
CA ASP A 245 2.28 44.72 -16.35
C ASP A 245 1.60 43.36 -16.12
N LYS A 246 0.26 43.36 -15.95
CA LYS A 246 -0.54 42.14 -15.79
C LYS A 246 -1.21 41.76 -17.11
N HIS A 247 -1.21 40.46 -17.39
CA HIS A 247 -1.85 39.88 -18.55
C HIS A 247 -2.86 38.81 -18.12
N LEU A 248 -3.91 38.68 -18.92
CA LEU A 248 -4.83 37.57 -18.81
C LEU A 248 -4.28 36.37 -19.58
N LEU A 249 -4.01 35.30 -18.84
CA LEU A 249 -3.54 34.01 -19.34
C LEU A 249 -4.63 32.97 -19.13
N LYS A 250 -5.11 32.38 -20.22
CA LYS A 250 -6.00 31.22 -20.20
C LYS A 250 -5.22 29.94 -20.39
N ILE A 251 -5.37 29.00 -19.46
CA ILE A 251 -4.78 27.67 -19.57
C ILE A 251 -5.91 26.67 -19.75
N THR A 252 -5.85 25.87 -20.81
CA THR A 252 -6.81 24.79 -21.11
C THR A 252 -6.14 23.45 -20.84
N PHE A 253 -6.84 22.53 -20.17
CA PHE A 253 -6.31 21.23 -19.77
C PHE A 253 -7.02 20.09 -20.49
N ASP A 254 -6.25 19.08 -20.88
CA ASP A 254 -6.77 17.80 -21.35
C ASP A 254 -6.29 16.70 -20.41
N TYR A 255 -7.22 16.11 -19.65
CA TYR A 255 -6.96 15.01 -18.73
C TYR A 255 -7.10 13.64 -19.38
N ASN A 256 -7.67 13.55 -20.59
CA ASN A 256 -7.95 12.29 -21.29
C ASN A 256 -8.76 11.27 -20.45
N ILE A 257 -9.63 11.75 -19.55
CA ILE A 257 -10.58 10.94 -18.80
C ILE A 257 -11.93 11.03 -19.51
N GLY A 258 -12.26 9.98 -20.28
CA GLY A 258 -13.33 10.00 -21.28
C GLY A 258 -14.76 9.95 -20.76
N GLU A 259 -15.00 9.59 -19.49
CA GLU A 259 -16.36 9.46 -18.96
C GLU A 259 -16.75 10.64 -18.05
N LYS A 260 -17.75 11.41 -18.49
CA LYS A 260 -18.32 12.53 -17.71
C LYS A 260 -18.86 12.07 -16.34
N ALA A 261 -19.48 10.90 -16.28
CA ALA A 261 -20.04 10.33 -15.05
C ALA A 261 -18.96 9.99 -14.01
N VAL A 262 -17.74 9.67 -14.45
CA VAL A 262 -16.58 9.50 -13.57
C VAL A 262 -16.20 10.84 -12.97
N LYS A 263 -16.07 11.90 -13.78
CA LYS A 263 -15.75 13.25 -13.28
C LYS A 263 -16.75 13.75 -12.24
N GLU A 264 -18.05 13.59 -12.49
CA GLU A 264 -19.12 14.10 -11.61
C GLU A 264 -19.11 13.46 -10.21
N ASN A 265 -18.68 12.20 -10.07
CA ASN A 265 -18.68 11.48 -8.79
C ASN A 265 -17.27 11.20 -8.25
N TYR A 266 -16.22 11.71 -8.89
CA TYR A 266 -14.83 11.38 -8.60
C TYR A 266 -14.48 11.67 -7.15
N LYS A 267 -14.65 12.93 -6.72
CA LYS A 267 -14.31 13.40 -5.36
C LYS A 267 -15.08 12.63 -4.29
N GLN A 268 -16.40 12.53 -4.44
CA GLN A 268 -17.25 11.86 -3.45
C GLN A 268 -16.88 10.36 -3.25
N LYS A 269 -16.67 9.62 -4.35
CA LYS A 269 -16.29 8.21 -4.26
C LYS A 269 -14.91 8.03 -3.65
N LEU A 270 -13.95 8.86 -4.07
CA LEU A 270 -12.59 8.83 -3.57
C LEU A 270 -12.54 9.10 -2.06
N GLU A 271 -13.16 10.18 -1.60
CA GLU A 271 -13.22 10.53 -0.18
C GLU A 271 -13.92 9.46 0.67
N GLY A 272 -15.04 8.91 0.17
CA GLY A 272 -15.75 7.82 0.84
C GLY A 272 -14.89 6.56 0.99
N MET A 273 -14.13 6.20 -0.05
CA MET A 273 -13.23 5.05 0.00
C MET A 273 -11.99 5.31 0.87
N LEU A 274 -11.41 6.51 0.83
CA LEU A 274 -10.32 6.90 1.73
C LEU A 274 -10.74 6.76 3.20
N GLN A 275 -11.92 7.27 3.55
CA GLN A 275 -12.48 7.13 4.88
C GLN A 275 -12.70 5.66 5.25
N TYR A 276 -13.27 4.88 4.34
CA TYR A 276 -13.47 3.45 4.54
C TYR A 276 -12.15 2.73 4.85
N ILE A 277 -11.11 2.95 4.06
CA ILE A 277 -9.80 2.31 4.24
C ILE A 277 -9.21 2.67 5.60
N MET A 278 -9.21 3.96 5.97
CA MET A 278 -8.69 4.38 7.28
C MET A 278 -9.44 3.72 8.44
N VAL A 279 -10.77 3.60 8.36
CA VAL A 279 -11.57 2.92 9.39
C VAL A 279 -11.33 1.40 9.43
N GLN A 280 -11.00 0.78 8.30
CA GLN A 280 -10.74 -0.67 8.24
C GLN A 280 -9.31 -1.04 8.64
N ALA A 281 -8.32 -0.27 8.21
CA ALA A 281 -6.91 -0.62 8.31
C ALA A 281 -6.23 -0.05 9.56
N ILE A 282 -6.80 0.96 10.22
CA ILE A 282 -6.12 1.68 11.30
C ILE A 282 -6.83 1.51 12.63
N GLU A 283 -6.07 1.12 13.65
CA GLU A 283 -6.52 1.08 15.04
C GLU A 283 -5.78 2.15 15.86
N PRO A 284 -6.43 2.78 16.87
CA PRO A 284 -5.84 3.86 17.66
C PRO A 284 -4.46 3.56 18.25
N GLN A 285 -4.25 2.33 18.73
CA GLN A 285 -3.03 1.93 19.44
C GLN A 285 -1.87 1.53 18.51
N MET A 286 -2.05 1.57 17.18
CA MET A 286 -1.00 1.20 16.23
C MET A 286 0.14 2.20 16.27
N THR A 287 1.36 1.68 16.35
CA THR A 287 2.59 2.42 16.06
C THR A 287 2.63 2.87 14.60
N ASP A 288 3.44 3.88 14.29
CA ASP A 288 3.58 4.37 12.90
C ASP A 288 4.02 3.24 11.93
N LEU A 289 4.84 2.30 12.41
CA LEU A 289 5.22 1.10 11.66
C LEU A 289 4.05 0.14 11.43
N GLU A 290 3.22 -0.10 12.44
CA GLU A 290 2.04 -0.97 12.31
C GLU A 290 0.99 -0.37 11.37
N LYS A 291 0.80 0.95 11.40
CA LYS A 291 -0.06 1.66 10.44
C LYS A 291 0.45 1.47 9.01
N GLU A 292 1.76 1.64 8.79
CA GLU A 292 2.37 1.44 7.48
C GLU A 292 2.13 0.02 6.96
N TYR A 293 2.48 -1.00 7.75
CA TYR A 293 2.27 -2.39 7.34
C TYR A 293 0.79 -2.73 7.11
N SER A 294 -0.12 -2.21 7.94
CA SER A 294 -1.55 -2.46 7.78
C SER A 294 -2.08 -1.88 6.47
N LEU A 295 -1.64 -0.66 6.11
CA LEU A 295 -2.00 -0.03 4.84
C LEU A 295 -1.35 -0.73 3.65
N LEU A 296 -0.08 -1.11 3.73
CA LEU A 296 0.59 -1.89 2.69
C LEU A 296 -0.12 -3.22 2.41
N ASP A 297 -0.49 -3.95 3.47
CA ASP A 297 -1.24 -5.21 3.38
C ASP A 297 -2.63 -4.99 2.77
N TYR A 298 -3.32 -3.90 3.13
CA TYR A 298 -4.58 -3.53 2.49
C TYR A 298 -4.38 -3.27 0.98
N ILE A 299 -3.42 -2.43 0.61
CA ILE A 299 -3.19 -2.03 -0.78
C ILE A 299 -2.90 -3.24 -1.66
N VAL A 300 -1.95 -4.11 -1.27
CA VAL A 300 -1.56 -5.29 -2.06
C VAL A 300 -2.71 -6.30 -2.21
N LYS A 301 -3.68 -6.33 -1.30
CA LYS A 301 -4.84 -7.22 -1.39
C LYS A 301 -5.99 -6.66 -2.22
N ASN A 302 -6.08 -5.35 -2.35
CA ASN A 302 -7.25 -4.69 -2.94
C ASN A 302 -6.93 -3.99 -4.27
N THR A 303 -5.68 -3.61 -4.52
CA THR A 303 -5.26 -2.92 -5.74
C THR A 303 -4.43 -3.88 -6.60
N ALA A 304 -4.81 -4.04 -7.87
CA ALA A 304 -4.09 -4.87 -8.82
C ALA A 304 -3.29 -4.01 -9.82
N TYR A 305 -2.09 -4.48 -10.18
CA TYR A 305 -1.28 -3.78 -11.16
C TYR A 305 -1.94 -3.85 -12.54
N SER A 306 -2.17 -2.68 -13.15
CA SER A 306 -2.82 -2.59 -14.45
C SER A 306 -1.98 -3.27 -15.53
N GLN A 307 -2.58 -4.21 -16.25
CA GLN A 307 -2.00 -4.79 -17.47
C GLN A 307 -2.61 -4.19 -18.73
N ASP A 308 -3.61 -3.33 -18.57
CA ASP A 308 -4.33 -2.73 -19.67
C ASP A 308 -3.45 -1.69 -20.38
N ARG A 309 -3.59 -1.61 -21.71
CA ARG A 309 -2.92 -0.62 -22.55
C ARG A 309 -3.93 -0.01 -23.50
N GLN A 310 -3.82 1.30 -23.67
CA GLN A 310 -4.50 2.04 -24.71
C GLN A 310 -3.85 1.77 -26.08
N SER A 311 -4.51 2.21 -27.15
CA SER A 311 -4.05 1.97 -28.52
C SER A 311 -2.70 2.60 -28.86
N ASP A 312 -2.29 3.63 -28.12
CA ASP A 312 -0.98 4.29 -28.22
C ASP A 312 0.10 3.61 -27.36
N GLY A 313 -0.25 2.56 -26.61
CA GLY A 313 0.65 1.81 -25.74
C GLY A 313 0.81 2.40 -24.35
N ASP A 314 0.10 3.48 -24.01
CA ASP A 314 0.07 4.04 -22.65
C ASP A 314 -0.94 3.30 -21.76
N TYR A 315 -0.87 3.51 -20.45
CA TYR A 315 -1.88 3.00 -19.53
C TYR A 315 -3.11 3.92 -19.50
N PRO A 316 -4.30 3.41 -19.15
CA PRO A 316 -5.48 4.25 -18.98
C PRO A 316 -5.21 5.39 -17.98
N PRO A 317 -5.58 6.65 -18.27
CA PRO A 317 -5.24 7.80 -17.41
C PRO A 317 -5.65 7.65 -15.94
N LEU A 318 -6.75 6.96 -15.66
CA LEU A 318 -7.21 6.70 -14.29
C LEU A 318 -6.23 5.82 -13.49
N THR A 319 -5.50 4.88 -14.11
CA THR A 319 -4.57 4.00 -13.39
C THR A 319 -3.34 4.75 -12.84
N HIS A 320 -3.12 5.97 -13.32
CA HIS A 320 -2.12 6.90 -12.80
C HIS A 320 -2.65 7.74 -11.62
N THR A 321 -3.90 7.58 -11.21
CA THR A 321 -4.52 8.38 -10.16
C THR A 321 -4.76 7.57 -8.90
N ILE A 322 -4.92 8.25 -7.77
CA ILE A 322 -5.37 7.62 -6.53
C ILE A 322 -6.78 7.01 -6.68
N TYR A 323 -7.64 7.57 -7.55
CA TYR A 323 -8.97 7.02 -7.81
C TYR A 323 -8.88 5.66 -8.51
N GLY A 324 -7.99 5.52 -9.51
CA GLY A 324 -7.75 4.22 -10.14
C GLY A 324 -7.30 3.19 -9.11
N ALA A 325 -6.40 3.58 -8.22
CA ALA A 325 -5.89 2.70 -7.16
C ALA A 325 -7.00 2.28 -6.16
N ILE A 326 -7.73 3.24 -5.59
CA ILE A 326 -8.62 3.01 -4.45
C ILE A 326 -10.07 2.65 -4.87
N VAL A 327 -10.56 3.22 -5.97
CA VAL A 327 -11.97 3.08 -6.40
C VAL A 327 -12.09 2.02 -7.48
N ASP A 328 -11.20 2.03 -8.47
CA ASP A 328 -11.20 1.05 -9.55
C ASP A 328 -10.36 -0.19 -9.22
N ASN A 329 -9.64 -0.19 -8.08
CA ASN A 329 -8.77 -1.28 -7.63
C ASN A 329 -7.71 -1.65 -8.69
N ARG A 330 -7.29 -0.67 -9.51
CA ARG A 330 -6.32 -0.84 -10.59
C ARG A 330 -5.42 0.37 -10.77
N ALA A 331 -4.13 0.16 -10.62
CA ALA A 331 -3.14 1.22 -10.70
C ALA A 331 -1.85 0.78 -11.39
N VAL A 332 -1.04 1.77 -11.77
CA VAL A 332 0.39 1.61 -12.02
C VAL A 332 1.18 2.32 -10.93
N CYS A 333 2.51 2.39 -11.07
CA CYS A 333 3.41 2.82 -10.00
C CYS A 333 3.06 4.15 -9.33
N ASP A 334 2.62 5.17 -10.08
CA ASP A 334 2.22 6.44 -9.50
C ASP A 334 0.82 6.39 -8.84
N GLY A 335 -0.08 5.51 -9.26
CA GLY A 335 -1.34 5.26 -8.54
C GLY A 335 -1.09 4.59 -7.17
N TYR A 336 -0.30 3.52 -7.12
CA TYR A 336 0.08 2.83 -5.87
C TYR A 336 0.77 3.78 -4.89
N SER A 337 1.76 4.54 -5.37
CA SER A 337 2.51 5.45 -4.50
C SER A 337 1.68 6.65 -4.04
N LYS A 338 0.71 7.13 -4.83
CA LYS A 338 -0.25 8.17 -4.39
C LYS A 338 -1.20 7.65 -3.32
N GLU A 339 -1.72 6.43 -3.47
CA GLU A 339 -2.58 5.78 -2.47
C GLU A 339 -1.86 5.64 -1.12
N LEU A 340 -0.66 5.03 -1.11
CA LEU A 340 0.12 4.88 0.12
C LEU A 340 0.46 6.25 0.73
N ASN A 341 0.90 7.20 -0.10
CA ASN A 341 1.28 8.54 0.37
C ASN A 341 0.11 9.25 1.07
N TYR A 342 -1.06 9.25 0.45
CA TYR A 342 -2.23 9.91 0.99
C TYR A 342 -2.64 9.27 2.32
N LEU A 343 -2.76 7.93 2.35
CA LEU A 343 -3.23 7.20 3.53
C LEU A 343 -2.28 7.36 4.72
N LEU A 344 -0.97 7.23 4.51
CA LEU A 344 0.04 7.43 5.57
C LEU A 344 0.00 8.85 6.14
N ASN A 345 -0.02 9.85 5.25
CA ASN A 345 -0.03 11.24 5.67
C ASN A 345 -1.33 11.61 6.41
N ALA A 346 -2.47 11.07 5.97
CA ALA A 346 -3.74 11.28 6.66
C ALA A 346 -3.73 10.75 8.11
N VAL A 347 -3.01 9.65 8.37
CA VAL A 347 -2.92 9.00 9.70
C VAL A 347 -1.66 9.42 10.50
N GLY A 348 -1.04 10.52 10.07
CA GLY A 348 0.05 11.18 10.77
C GLY A 348 1.43 10.54 10.61
N VAL A 349 1.61 9.65 9.62
CA VAL A 349 2.91 9.05 9.28
C VAL A 349 3.49 9.80 8.07
N PRO A 350 4.56 10.61 8.24
CA PRO A 350 5.09 11.40 7.13
C PRO A 350 5.56 10.53 5.97
N SER A 351 5.02 10.80 4.79
CA SER A 351 5.38 10.13 3.55
C SER A 351 5.56 11.15 2.43
N GLN A 352 6.54 10.92 1.56
CA GLN A 352 6.80 11.71 0.35
C GLN A 352 6.83 10.80 -0.87
N MET A 353 6.34 11.27 -2.02
CA MET A 353 6.49 10.56 -3.30
C MET A 353 7.86 10.87 -3.90
N ILE A 354 8.57 9.84 -4.37
CA ILE A 354 9.81 9.97 -5.13
C ILE A 354 9.51 9.71 -6.60
N ILE A 355 9.88 10.66 -7.45
CA ILE A 355 9.91 10.49 -8.91
C ILE A 355 11.34 10.17 -9.33
N GLY A 356 11.50 9.09 -10.08
CA GLY A 356 12.80 8.64 -10.59
C GLY A 356 12.65 7.60 -11.68
N GLU A 357 13.59 6.67 -11.73
CA GLU A 357 13.58 5.55 -12.66
C GLU A 357 13.75 4.24 -11.92
N SER A 358 13.13 3.18 -12.45
CA SER A 358 13.44 1.80 -12.09
C SER A 358 13.62 0.96 -13.34
N ARG A 359 14.71 0.18 -13.40
CA ARG A 359 15.13 -0.55 -14.62
C ARG A 359 15.09 0.31 -15.91
N LYS A 360 15.49 1.59 -15.81
CA LYS A 360 15.50 2.60 -16.90
C LYS A 360 14.13 3.00 -17.44
N GLN A 361 13.06 2.77 -16.68
CA GLN A 361 11.73 3.26 -16.97
C GLN A 361 11.32 4.25 -15.89
N GLY A 362 10.59 5.30 -16.27
CA GLY A 362 10.05 6.25 -15.31
C GLY A 362 9.24 5.52 -14.25
N HIS A 363 9.51 5.83 -12.98
CA HIS A 363 8.92 5.13 -11.84
C HIS A 363 8.63 6.09 -10.70
N GLN A 364 7.66 5.72 -9.87
CA GLN A 364 7.29 6.47 -8.68
C GLN A 364 7.08 5.52 -7.50
N TRP A 365 7.66 5.87 -6.35
CA TRP A 365 7.53 5.13 -5.09
C TRP A 365 7.52 6.11 -3.90
N ASN A 366 7.64 5.64 -2.67
CA ASN A 366 7.53 6.47 -1.47
C ASN A 366 8.81 6.49 -0.62
N LEU A 367 9.00 7.60 0.09
CA LEU A 367 9.87 7.70 1.26
C LEU A 367 8.97 7.87 2.48
N VAL A 368 9.15 7.07 3.52
CA VAL A 368 8.33 7.08 4.74
C VAL A 368 9.24 7.36 5.94
N GLU A 369 8.80 8.25 6.82
CA GLU A 369 9.52 8.58 8.05
C GLU A 369 8.95 7.80 9.25
N ILE A 370 9.79 6.97 9.87
CA ILE A 370 9.43 6.18 11.05
C ILE A 370 10.52 6.36 12.09
N GLY A 371 10.15 6.80 13.30
CA GLY A 371 11.11 7.00 14.38
C GLY A 371 12.24 8.00 14.06
N GLY A 372 11.94 9.01 13.25
CA GLY A 372 12.91 10.04 12.82
C GLY A 372 13.92 9.56 11.77
N SER A 373 13.73 8.36 11.20
CA SER A 373 14.52 7.84 10.09
C SER A 373 13.65 7.70 8.84
N TYR A 374 14.22 8.03 7.69
CA TYR A 374 13.55 7.83 6.40
C TYR A 374 13.80 6.43 5.88
N TYR A 375 12.83 5.88 5.15
CA TYR A 375 12.88 4.57 4.52
C TYR A 375 12.20 4.58 3.16
N HIS A 376 12.80 3.90 2.18
CA HIS A 376 12.16 3.71 0.89
C HIS A 376 11.12 2.60 0.94
N VAL A 377 9.97 2.86 0.31
CA VAL A 377 8.85 1.92 0.20
C VAL A 377 8.34 1.94 -1.22
N ASP A 378 8.47 0.82 -1.93
CA ASP A 378 7.91 0.64 -3.27
C ASP A 378 6.85 -0.47 -3.25
N VAL A 379 5.60 -0.05 -3.04
CA VAL A 379 4.44 -0.94 -2.99
C VAL A 379 4.24 -1.68 -4.31
N THR A 380 4.56 -1.03 -5.42
CA THR A 380 4.41 -1.61 -6.76
C THR A 380 5.30 -2.84 -6.93
N TRP A 381 6.55 -2.74 -6.47
CA TRP A 381 7.50 -3.83 -6.54
C TRP A 381 7.35 -4.83 -5.39
N ALA A 382 6.70 -4.42 -4.29
CA ALA A 382 6.33 -5.30 -3.19
C ALA A 382 5.04 -6.10 -3.46
N ASP A 383 4.24 -5.72 -4.46
CA ASP A 383 3.03 -6.42 -4.84
C ASP A 383 3.36 -7.72 -5.60
N SER A 384 3.23 -8.86 -4.93
CA SER A 384 3.33 -10.20 -5.54
C SER A 384 1.95 -10.83 -5.85
N GLY A 385 0.90 -10.00 -5.96
CA GLY A 385 -0.47 -10.36 -6.28
C GLY A 385 -1.33 -10.78 -5.09
N SER A 386 -0.75 -11.32 -4.02
CA SER A 386 -1.49 -11.64 -2.78
C SER A 386 -0.66 -11.59 -1.50
N LEU A 387 0.65 -11.40 -1.62
CA LEU A 387 1.58 -11.31 -0.50
C LEU A 387 2.46 -10.08 -0.66
N LEU A 388 2.78 -9.45 0.46
CA LEU A 388 3.69 -8.31 0.50
C LEU A 388 5.14 -8.81 0.44
N GLU A 389 5.86 -8.52 -0.64
CA GLU A 389 7.28 -8.81 -0.79
C GLU A 389 8.12 -7.77 -0.03
N MET A 390 8.68 -8.17 1.11
CA MET A 390 9.44 -7.29 2.01
C MET A 390 10.72 -6.70 1.40
N ARG A 391 11.16 -7.18 0.22
CA ARG A 391 12.41 -6.72 -0.43
C ARG A 391 12.39 -5.22 -0.76
N TYR A 392 11.21 -4.67 -1.00
CA TYR A 392 11.04 -3.27 -1.41
C TYR A 392 10.34 -2.42 -0.35
N ILE A 393 10.20 -2.96 0.86
CA ILE A 393 9.63 -2.26 2.01
C ILE A 393 10.75 -1.87 2.95
N ASN A 394 10.70 -0.62 3.39
CA ASN A 394 11.63 0.01 4.32
C ASN A 394 13.12 -0.14 3.99
N GLN A 395 13.48 0.07 2.73
CA GLN A 395 14.86 -0.06 2.27
C GLN A 395 15.67 1.22 2.45
N ASN A 396 17.00 1.07 2.54
CA ASN A 396 17.92 2.20 2.55
C ASN A 396 18.37 2.61 1.13
N ASP A 397 19.03 3.76 1.00
CA ASP A 397 19.56 4.26 -0.27
C ASP A 397 20.46 3.22 -0.97
N LYS A 398 21.29 2.51 -0.18
CA LYS A 398 22.24 1.52 -0.71
C LYS A 398 21.53 0.31 -1.32
N SER A 399 20.43 -0.13 -0.73
CA SER A 399 19.60 -1.23 -1.23
C SER A 399 18.76 -0.77 -2.43
N MET A 400 18.12 0.39 -2.35
CA MET A 400 17.23 0.84 -3.42
C MET A 400 17.98 1.21 -4.70
N GLN A 401 19.19 1.77 -4.60
CA GLN A 401 19.96 2.17 -5.78
C GLN A 401 20.38 1.01 -6.69
N PHE A 402 20.23 -0.25 -6.27
CA PHE A 402 20.48 -1.41 -7.14
C PHE A 402 19.45 -1.54 -8.26
N THR A 403 18.21 -1.10 -8.02
CA THR A 403 17.11 -1.24 -8.97
C THR A 403 16.51 0.11 -9.37
N HIS A 404 16.68 1.13 -8.53
CA HIS A 404 16.07 2.45 -8.65
C HIS A 404 17.13 3.55 -8.77
N THR A 405 16.77 4.66 -9.39
CA THR A 405 17.62 5.86 -9.54
C THR A 405 16.76 7.10 -9.31
N TRP A 406 17.25 8.04 -8.53
CA TRP A 406 16.56 9.30 -8.21
C TRP A 406 17.57 10.43 -8.01
N GLU A 407 17.09 11.67 -8.09
CA GLU A 407 17.88 12.87 -7.75
C GLU A 407 18.00 12.99 -6.22
N LYS A 408 19.10 12.50 -5.67
CA LYS A 408 19.30 12.39 -4.21
C LYS A 408 19.17 13.72 -3.49
N GLU A 409 19.55 14.82 -4.14
CA GLU A 409 19.52 16.18 -3.58
C GLU A 409 18.10 16.69 -3.32
N LYS A 410 17.07 16.06 -3.91
CA LYS A 410 15.66 16.43 -3.73
C LYS A 410 15.00 15.79 -2.51
N TYR A 411 15.61 14.77 -1.90
CA TYR A 411 14.98 13.96 -0.86
C TYR A 411 15.91 13.76 0.35
N PRO A 412 15.35 13.52 1.55
CA PRO A 412 16.13 13.14 2.72
C PRO A 412 16.98 11.88 2.48
N VAL A 413 18.17 11.84 3.09
CA VAL A 413 19.07 10.68 2.99
C VAL A 413 18.51 9.51 3.79
N CYS A 414 18.53 8.31 3.19
CA CYS A 414 18.05 7.09 3.81
C CYS A 414 19.22 6.16 4.15
N GLU A 415 19.77 6.28 5.37
CA GLU A 415 20.87 5.42 5.84
C GLU A 415 20.40 4.23 6.69
N ALA A 416 19.23 4.36 7.32
CA ALA A 416 18.68 3.37 8.24
C ALA A 416 18.20 2.11 7.51
N THR A 417 18.57 0.93 8.00
CA THR A 417 18.10 -0.36 7.46
C THR A 417 16.75 -0.75 8.05
N GLY A 418 15.75 -1.01 7.20
CA GLY A 418 14.45 -1.52 7.64
C GLY A 418 14.47 -2.92 8.25
N SER A 419 15.59 -3.64 8.23
CA SER A 419 15.75 -4.90 8.99
C SER A 419 15.60 -4.70 10.50
N LEU A 420 15.75 -3.46 10.99
CA LEU A 420 15.55 -3.07 12.39
C LEU A 420 14.09 -2.73 12.71
N LEU A 421 13.25 -2.48 11.69
CA LEU A 421 11.82 -2.27 11.85
C LEU A 421 11.14 -3.65 11.97
N LYS A 422 11.23 -4.25 13.16
CA LYS A 422 10.49 -5.47 13.50
C LYS A 422 9.09 -5.06 13.98
N PRO A 423 8.02 -5.23 13.18
CA PRO A 423 6.68 -5.11 13.73
C PRO A 423 6.54 -6.14 14.86
N HIS A 424 6.19 -5.67 16.05
CA HIS A 424 5.71 -6.55 17.12
C HIS A 424 4.32 -7.02 16.73
N PHE A 425 4.23 -7.98 15.81
CA PHE A 425 2.99 -8.73 15.64
C PHE A 425 2.81 -9.57 16.90
N GLU A 426 2.23 -8.97 17.95
CA GLU A 426 1.52 -9.76 18.94
C GLU A 426 0.52 -10.59 18.13
N THR A 427 0.70 -11.90 18.14
CA THR A 427 -0.17 -12.89 17.50
C THR A 427 -1.55 -12.95 18.18
N LYS A 428 -2.12 -11.80 18.54
CA LYS A 428 -3.38 -11.67 19.26
C LYS A 428 -4.61 -11.78 18.36
N ASN A 429 -4.50 -11.63 17.03
CA ASN A 429 -5.66 -11.69 16.13
C ASN A 429 -5.52 -12.56 14.86
N ILE A 430 -4.59 -13.53 14.82
CA ILE A 430 -4.79 -14.67 13.90
C ILE A 430 -5.82 -15.59 14.57
N PHE A 431 -7.09 -15.43 14.19
CA PHE A 431 -8.20 -16.27 14.61
C PHE A 431 -7.90 -17.76 14.35
N PHE A 432 -7.43 -18.44 15.38
CA PHE A 432 -8.00 -19.71 15.78
C PHE A 432 -8.23 -19.62 17.29
N SER A 433 -9.48 -19.29 17.68
CA SER A 433 -9.89 -19.36 19.08
C SER A 433 -9.42 -20.71 19.64
N LYS A 434 -8.70 -20.70 20.77
CA LYS A 434 -8.39 -21.91 21.55
C LYS A 434 -9.63 -22.76 21.85
N ASP A 435 -10.82 -22.19 21.69
CA ASP A 435 -12.13 -22.81 21.85
C ASP A 435 -12.60 -23.67 20.65
N LEU A 436 -11.90 -23.64 19.51
CA LEU A 436 -12.31 -24.44 18.33
C LEU A 436 -11.83 -25.90 18.43
N LEU A 437 -10.66 -26.13 19.04
CA LEU A 437 -10.05 -27.46 19.19
C LEU A 437 -10.89 -28.42 20.05
N PRO A 438 -11.44 -28.02 21.22
CA PRO A 438 -12.34 -28.87 21.99
C PRO A 438 -13.68 -29.14 21.28
N LYS A 439 -14.17 -28.18 20.48
CA LYS A 439 -15.42 -28.31 19.72
C LYS A 439 -15.28 -29.22 18.49
N LEU A 440 -14.12 -29.19 17.82
CA LEU A 440 -13.80 -30.12 16.71
C LEU A 440 -13.54 -31.55 17.20
N ALA A 441 -12.96 -31.72 18.40
CA ALA A 441 -12.78 -33.03 19.02
C ALA A 441 -14.11 -33.74 19.38
N ALA A 442 -15.20 -32.98 19.52
CA ALA A 442 -16.53 -33.53 19.80
C ALA A 442 -17.28 -34.03 18.55
N VAL A 443 -16.84 -33.65 17.34
CA VAL A 443 -17.57 -33.88 16.08
C VAL A 443 -16.96 -35.01 15.24
N ILE A 444 -15.78 -35.52 15.60
CA ILE A 444 -15.10 -36.59 14.86
C ILE A 444 -15.03 -37.84 15.74
N PRO A 445 -15.69 -38.96 15.37
CA PRO A 445 -15.52 -40.21 16.08
C PRO A 445 -14.04 -40.64 16.06
N VAL A 446 -13.45 -40.79 17.25
CA VAL A 446 -12.06 -41.22 17.48
C VAL A 446 -11.68 -42.50 16.71
N SER A 447 -12.68 -43.30 16.34
CA SER A 447 -12.56 -44.49 15.50
C SER A 447 -12.05 -44.24 14.07
N ILE A 448 -12.30 -43.07 13.47
CA ILE A 448 -11.84 -42.76 12.09
C ILE A 448 -10.37 -42.36 12.08
N ILE A 449 -9.93 -41.63 13.11
CA ILE A 449 -8.52 -41.23 13.29
C ILE A 449 -7.64 -42.47 13.52
N PHE A 450 -8.11 -43.45 14.31
CA PHE A 450 -7.37 -44.68 14.56
C PHE A 450 -7.19 -45.56 13.31
N LEU A 451 -8.20 -45.66 12.44
CA LEU A 451 -8.12 -46.50 11.22
C LEU A 451 -7.15 -45.94 10.17
N PHE A 452 -7.05 -44.62 10.05
CA PHE A 452 -6.13 -43.98 9.09
C PHE A 452 -4.68 -43.99 9.57
N VAL A 453 -4.45 -43.74 10.86
CA VAL A 453 -3.11 -43.80 11.46
C VAL A 453 -2.56 -45.23 11.43
N PHE A 454 -3.37 -46.25 11.74
CA PHE A 454 -2.92 -47.65 11.69
C PHE A 454 -2.65 -48.15 10.26
N ARG A 455 -3.45 -47.76 9.26
CA ARG A 455 -3.20 -48.16 7.86
C ARG A 455 -1.93 -47.53 7.30
N ARG A 456 -1.56 -46.32 7.73
CA ARG A 456 -0.34 -45.66 7.27
C ARG A 456 0.91 -46.15 8.00
N LEU A 457 0.85 -46.39 9.30
CA LEU A 457 1.95 -47.04 10.04
C LEU A 457 2.26 -48.43 9.48
N LYS A 458 1.25 -49.19 9.03
CA LYS A 458 1.44 -50.50 8.39
C LYS A 458 2.06 -50.41 6.99
N ARG A 459 1.77 -49.33 6.23
CA ARG A 459 2.36 -49.06 4.90
C ARG A 459 3.80 -48.56 4.98
N GLU A 460 4.10 -47.67 5.92
CA GLU A 460 5.45 -47.12 6.12
C GLU A 460 6.41 -48.18 6.69
N SER A 461 5.93 -49.04 7.61
CA SER A 461 6.65 -50.25 8.04
C SER A 461 6.93 -51.23 6.88
N SER A 462 5.98 -51.45 5.98
CA SER A 462 6.19 -52.37 4.84
C SER A 462 7.12 -51.79 3.75
N ALA A 463 7.17 -50.47 3.61
CA ALA A 463 8.05 -49.79 2.66
C ALA A 463 9.49 -49.71 3.19
N SER A 464 9.69 -49.52 4.49
CA SER A 464 11.02 -49.57 5.12
C SER A 464 11.60 -50.98 5.10
N LEU A 465 10.78 -52.02 5.35
CA LEU A 465 11.23 -53.42 5.25
C LEU A 465 11.63 -53.83 3.82
N ARG A 466 10.92 -53.35 2.79
CA ARG A 466 11.27 -53.64 1.39
C ARG A 466 12.56 -52.94 0.95
N LYS A 467 12.76 -51.69 1.37
CA LYS A 467 14.02 -50.96 1.11
C LYS A 467 15.21 -51.61 1.79
N GLN A 468 15.02 -52.12 3.01
CA GLN A 468 16.08 -52.78 3.75
C GLN A 468 16.42 -54.16 3.15
N GLN A 469 15.43 -54.91 2.64
CA GLN A 469 15.68 -56.14 1.89
C GLN A 469 16.36 -55.90 0.52
N GLU A 470 16.04 -54.82 -0.19
CA GLU A 470 16.71 -54.46 -1.46
C GLU A 470 18.14 -53.91 -1.27
N GLU A 471 18.45 -53.36 -0.09
CA GLU A 471 19.82 -52.95 0.29
C GLU A 471 20.65 -54.12 0.82
N ASP A 472 20.03 -55.14 1.42
CA ASP A 472 20.72 -56.36 1.86
C ASP A 472 20.96 -57.39 0.71
N GLU A 473 20.21 -57.30 -0.40
CA GLU A 473 20.40 -58.13 -1.61
C GLU A 473 21.38 -57.53 -2.65
N LYS A 474 21.80 -56.28 -2.51
CA LYS A 474 22.81 -55.60 -3.34
C LYS A 474 24.18 -55.62 -2.68
#